data_AF-A0A1I5B8B4-F1
#
_entry.id   AF-A0A1I5B8B4-F1
#
_cell.length_a   1.000
_cell.length_b   1.000
_cell.length_c   1.000
_cell.angle_alpha   90.00
_cell.angle_beta   90.00
_cell.angle_gamma   90.00
#
_symmetry.space_group_name_H-M   'P 1'
#
loop_
_entity.id
_entity.type
_entity.pdbx_description
1 polymer ?
#
loop_
_entity_poly.entity_id
_entity_poly.type
_entity_poly.pdbx_seq_one_letter_code
_entity_poly.pdbx_strand_id
1 'polypeptide(L)'
;MGAEYIFSTHPEVKPNKNVYDKLVDFTIEGTPFDHKTSVFPRGYNQTPDYAFNHKKELIEWLYSNQSQQGRKHYKNRLFIVLNDPSGQHWKLKSEIQLLKSAIDNYLQTYNSENLINLNIQGNNIYSDVIWIGNKK
;
A
#
# COMPACT_ATOMS: atom_id res chain seq x y z
N MET A 1 -10.62 -2.46 13.73
CA MET A 1 -9.54 -3.28 13.16
C MET A 1 -9.03 -2.54 11.93
N GLY A 2 -7.77 -2.11 11.92
CA GLY A 2 -7.17 -1.35 10.81
C GLY A 2 -6.19 -2.21 10.00
N ALA A 3 -5.63 -1.65 8.92
CA ALA A 3 -4.65 -2.33 8.08
C ALA A 3 -3.44 -2.84 8.88
N GLU A 4 -2.92 -2.04 9.82
CA GLU A 4 -1.83 -2.42 10.72
C GLU A 4 -2.12 -3.71 11.52
N TYR A 5 -3.33 -3.85 12.05
CA TYR A 5 -3.73 -5.06 12.77
C TYR A 5 -3.80 -6.27 11.84
N ILE A 6 -4.30 -6.08 10.61
CA ILE A 6 -4.42 -7.16 9.63
C ILE A 6 -3.02 -7.66 9.23
N PHE A 7 -2.10 -6.75 8.91
CA PHE A 7 -0.72 -7.13 8.61
C PHE A 7 -0.04 -7.82 9.80
N SER A 8 -0.13 -7.25 11.00
CA SER A 8 0.56 -7.79 12.18
C SER A 8 0.07 -9.16 12.66
N THR A 9 -1.11 -9.58 12.21
CA THR A 9 -1.68 -10.90 12.52
C THR A 9 -1.54 -11.92 11.39
N HIS A 10 -1.00 -11.52 10.22
CA HIS A 10 -0.83 -12.41 9.09
C HIS A 10 0.43 -13.30 9.24
N PRO A 11 0.38 -14.61 8.95
CA PRO A 11 1.51 -15.53 9.16
C PRO A 11 2.75 -15.20 8.32
N GLU A 12 2.56 -14.68 7.10
CA GLU A 12 3.66 -14.28 6.18
C GLU A 12 4.37 -12.98 6.59
N VAL A 13 3.90 -12.33 7.66
CA VAL A 13 4.39 -11.01 8.09
C VAL A 13 5.02 -11.14 9.47
N LYS A 14 6.20 -10.53 9.65
CA LYS A 14 6.79 -10.34 10.99
C LYS A 14 6.54 -8.89 11.42
N PRO A 15 5.63 -8.63 12.38
CA PRO A 15 5.36 -7.28 12.83
C PRO A 15 6.57 -6.67 13.54
N ASN A 16 6.74 -5.36 13.38
CA ASN A 16 7.75 -4.63 14.14
C ASN A 16 7.28 -4.49 15.59
N LYS A 17 8.10 -5.00 16.53
CA LYS A 17 7.81 -4.89 17.98
C LYS A 17 8.35 -3.61 18.59
N ASN A 18 9.18 -2.86 17.85
CA ASN A 18 9.76 -1.62 18.33
C ASN A 18 8.80 -0.44 18.10
N VAL A 19 8.08 -0.07 19.15
CA VAL A 19 7.12 1.06 19.14
C VAL A 19 7.74 2.43 18.87
N TYR A 20 9.07 2.56 18.94
CA TYR A 20 9.78 3.81 18.64
C TYR A 20 10.18 3.93 17.18
N ASP A 21 10.16 2.84 16.42
CA ASP A 21 10.43 2.86 14.99
C ASP A 21 9.16 3.29 14.24
N LYS A 22 9.20 4.50 13.69
CA LYS A 22 8.07 5.13 12.98
C LYS A 22 8.12 4.89 11.46
N LEU A 23 9.11 4.14 10.97
CA LEU A 23 9.38 3.99 9.54
C LEU A 23 9.11 2.57 9.03
N VAL A 24 8.96 1.61 9.93
CA VAL A 24 8.75 0.20 9.61
C VAL A 24 7.62 -0.32 10.48
N ASP A 25 6.54 -0.78 9.85
CA ASP A 25 5.43 -1.42 10.54
C ASP A 25 5.66 -2.93 10.65
N PHE A 26 6.26 -3.53 9.62
CA PHE A 26 6.47 -4.97 9.52
C PHE A 26 7.53 -5.36 8.50
N THR A 27 7.87 -6.65 8.44
CA THR A 27 8.75 -7.22 7.42
C THR A 27 8.09 -8.41 6.72
N ILE A 28 8.29 -8.53 5.40
CA ILE A 28 7.85 -9.65 4.56
C ILE A 28 9.09 -10.23 3.89
N GLU A 29 9.35 -11.53 4.03
CA GLU A 29 10.57 -12.18 3.53
C GLU A 29 11.88 -11.45 3.90
N GLY A 30 11.92 -10.78 5.05
CA GLY A 30 13.08 -10.01 5.52
C GLY A 30 13.19 -8.59 4.96
N THR A 31 12.33 -8.19 4.03
CA THR A 31 12.26 -6.82 3.53
C THR A 31 11.33 -5.98 4.43
N PRO A 32 11.79 -4.83 4.97
CA PRO A 32 10.96 -3.98 5.81
C PRO A 32 10.03 -3.11 5.00
N PHE A 33 8.82 -2.90 5.51
CA PHE A 33 7.80 -2.04 4.92
C PHE A 33 7.05 -1.25 5.99
N ASP A 34 6.57 -0.08 5.60
CA ASP A 34 5.37 0.50 6.18
C ASP A 34 4.19 0.37 5.20
N HIS A 35 2.99 0.74 5.66
CA HIS A 35 1.81 0.76 4.80
C HIS A 35 1.15 2.13 4.77
N LYS A 36 0.47 2.43 3.67
CA LYS A 36 -0.34 3.64 3.54
C LYS A 36 -1.63 3.36 2.80
N THR A 37 -2.74 3.70 3.46
CA THR A 37 -4.06 3.61 2.83
C THR A 37 -4.41 4.93 2.15
N SER A 38 -4.91 4.87 0.92
CA SER A 38 -5.36 6.03 0.15
C SER A 38 -6.58 5.67 -0.69
N VAL A 39 -7.50 6.61 -0.87
CA VAL A 39 -8.46 6.53 -1.98
C VAL A 39 -7.71 6.72 -3.30
N PHE A 40 -8.23 6.15 -4.40
CA PHE A 40 -7.66 6.37 -5.72
C PHE A 40 -7.55 7.88 -6.01
N PRO A 41 -6.35 8.37 -6.32
CA PRO A 41 -6.09 9.81 -6.36
C PRO A 41 -6.78 10.50 -7.52
N ARG A 42 -7.72 11.40 -7.21
CA ARG A 42 -8.41 12.23 -8.23
C ARG A 42 -7.45 13.10 -9.05
N GLY A 43 -6.31 13.50 -8.47
CA GLY A 43 -5.29 14.32 -9.12
C GLY A 43 -4.24 13.55 -9.95
N TYR A 44 -4.34 12.22 -10.02
CA TYR A 44 -3.42 11.41 -10.85
C TYR A 44 -3.72 11.54 -12.35
N ASN A 45 -4.91 12.04 -12.71
CA ASN A 45 -5.33 12.30 -14.10
C ASN A 45 -5.28 11.05 -15.02
N GLN A 46 -5.36 9.85 -14.44
CA GLN A 46 -5.47 8.59 -15.15
C GLN A 46 -6.61 7.75 -14.58
N THR A 47 -7.09 6.78 -15.35
CA THR A 47 -8.13 5.85 -14.88
C THR A 47 -7.54 4.78 -13.97
N PRO A 48 -8.36 4.16 -13.09
CA PRO A 48 -7.93 2.98 -12.34
C PRO A 48 -7.38 1.88 -13.24
N ASP A 49 -8.04 1.59 -14.37
CA ASP A 49 -7.61 0.56 -15.33
C ASP A 49 -6.24 0.86 -15.95
N TYR A 50 -5.96 2.13 -16.26
CA TYR A 50 -4.63 2.54 -16.67
C TYR A 50 -3.62 2.27 -15.56
N ALA A 51 -3.93 2.70 -14.34
CA ALA A 51 -3.05 2.58 -13.18
C ALA A 51 -2.75 1.12 -12.79
N PHE A 52 -3.71 0.21 -12.98
CA PHE A 52 -3.50 -1.24 -12.80
C PHE A 52 -2.40 -1.78 -13.72
N ASN A 53 -2.36 -1.31 -14.97
CA ASN A 53 -1.36 -1.74 -15.95
C ASN A 53 -0.05 -0.93 -15.86
N HIS A 54 -0.10 0.27 -15.24
CA HIS A 54 1.03 1.19 -15.09
C HIS A 54 1.33 1.46 -13.62
N LYS A 55 1.38 0.40 -12.80
CA LYS A 55 1.51 0.51 -11.33
C LYS A 55 2.70 1.35 -10.88
N LYS A 56 3.81 1.30 -11.63
CA LYS A 56 5.02 2.11 -11.36
C LYS A 56 4.72 3.62 -11.34
N GLU A 57 4.01 4.12 -12.36
CA GLU A 57 3.68 5.54 -12.48
C GLU A 57 2.75 5.99 -11.34
N LEU A 58 1.80 5.14 -10.96
CA LEU A 58 0.93 5.42 -9.81
C LEU A 58 1.75 5.53 -8.53
N ILE A 59 2.67 4.59 -8.27
CA ILE A 59 3.52 4.59 -7.07
C ILE A 59 4.41 5.86 -7.05
N GLU A 60 5.03 6.22 -8.17
CA GLU A 60 5.83 7.45 -8.29
C GLU A 60 5.00 8.70 -7.98
N TRP A 61 3.78 8.77 -8.50
CA TRP A 61 2.84 9.85 -8.20
C TRP A 61 2.47 9.86 -6.71
N LEU A 62 2.18 8.69 -6.12
CA LEU A 62 1.82 8.54 -4.71
C LEU A 62 2.95 8.95 -3.77
N TYR A 63 4.22 8.72 -4.11
CA TYR A 63 5.37 9.25 -3.35
C TYR A 63 5.55 10.76 -3.52
N SER A 64 5.33 11.27 -4.74
CA SER A 64 5.49 12.69 -5.06
C SER A 64 4.45 13.57 -4.37
N ASN A 65 3.22 13.07 -4.23
CA ASN A 65 2.06 13.82 -3.72
C ASN A 65 1.72 13.54 -2.25
N GLN A 66 2.69 13.08 -1.44
CA GLN A 66 2.47 12.87 -0.01
C GLN A 66 2.44 14.19 0.76
N SER A 67 1.62 14.24 1.81
CA SER A 67 1.53 15.39 2.73
C SER A 67 2.91 15.84 3.23
N GLN A 68 3.22 17.13 3.03
CA GLN A 68 4.54 17.71 3.34
C GLN A 68 4.79 17.96 4.84
N GLN A 69 3.82 17.69 5.72
CA GLN A 69 3.90 17.96 7.17
C GLN A 69 4.75 16.93 7.95
N GLY A 70 6.01 16.72 7.55
CA GLY A 70 7.03 16.08 8.40
C GLY A 70 7.14 14.55 8.36
N ARG A 71 6.44 13.87 7.44
CA ARG A 71 6.56 12.41 7.23
C ARG A 71 6.96 12.02 5.80
N LYS A 72 7.60 12.94 5.07
CA LYS A 72 8.12 12.60 3.73
C LYS A 72 9.39 11.78 3.90
N HIS A 73 9.25 10.47 3.82
CA HIS A 73 10.38 9.54 3.76
C HIS A 73 10.25 8.64 2.54
N TYR A 74 11.42 8.24 2.05
CA TYR A 74 11.59 7.39 0.88
C TYR A 74 12.00 6.00 1.34
N LYS A 75 11.13 5.38 2.13
CA LYS A 75 11.29 3.98 2.59
C LYS A 75 10.30 3.10 1.84
N ASN A 76 10.57 1.81 1.86
CA ASN A 76 9.71 0.80 1.27
C ASN A 76 8.30 0.91 1.86
N ARG A 77 7.30 1.02 0.99
CA ARG A 77 5.91 1.23 1.36
C ARG A 77 4.99 0.38 0.52
N LEU A 78 4.03 -0.27 1.15
CA LEU A 78 2.89 -0.86 0.46
C LEU A 78 1.73 0.14 0.45
N PHE A 79 1.24 0.48 -0.74
CA PHE A 79 0.10 1.36 -0.88
C PHE A 79 -1.19 0.55 -0.98
N ILE A 80 -2.09 0.73 -0.04
CA ILE A 80 -3.44 0.18 -0.12
C ILE A 80 -4.32 1.22 -0.80
N VAL A 81 -4.71 0.96 -2.05
CA VAL A 81 -5.48 1.89 -2.87
C VAL A 81 -6.93 1.43 -2.96
N LEU A 82 -7.84 2.26 -2.43
CA LEU A 82 -9.27 2.05 -2.51
C LEU A 82 -9.79 2.61 -3.83
N ASN A 83 -10.21 1.72 -4.72
CA ASN A 83 -10.90 2.04 -5.95
C ASN A 83 -12.41 1.80 -5.76
N ASP A 84 -13.13 2.82 -5.30
CA ASP A 84 -14.59 2.82 -5.26
C ASP A 84 -15.15 3.80 -6.31
N PRO A 85 -15.64 3.30 -7.46
CA PRO A 85 -16.25 4.13 -8.50
C PRO A 85 -17.54 4.83 -8.05
N SER A 86 -18.19 4.36 -6.98
CA SER A 86 -19.46 4.90 -6.49
C SER A 86 -19.30 6.03 -5.48
N GLY A 87 -18.10 6.17 -4.87
CA GLY A 87 -17.84 7.12 -3.78
C GLY A 87 -18.66 6.84 -2.52
N GLN A 88 -19.23 5.63 -2.41
CA GLN A 88 -20.13 5.20 -1.35
C GLN A 88 -19.35 4.37 -0.33
N HIS A 89 -18.64 5.06 0.57
CA HIS A 89 -17.91 4.50 1.72
C HIS A 89 -18.81 3.88 2.81
N TRP A 90 -19.94 3.27 2.45
CA TRP A 90 -21.11 3.21 3.32
C TRP A 90 -21.21 2.00 4.24
N LYS A 91 -20.20 1.12 4.33
CA LYS A 91 -20.19 0.06 5.35
C LYS A 91 -18.78 -0.28 5.87
N LEU A 92 -18.42 0.31 7.00
CA LEU A 92 -17.20 0.02 7.78
C LEU A 92 -16.92 -1.49 7.95
N LYS A 93 -17.95 -2.33 8.15
CA LYS A 93 -17.79 -3.78 8.32
C LYS A 93 -17.43 -4.49 7.01
N SER A 94 -18.03 -4.08 5.89
CA SER A 94 -17.70 -4.60 4.56
C SER A 94 -16.31 -4.14 4.12
N GLU A 95 -15.94 -2.89 4.44
CA GLU A 95 -14.61 -2.35 4.15
C GLU A 95 -13.50 -3.10 4.89
N ILE A 96 -13.70 -3.47 6.16
CA ILE A 96 -12.70 -4.26 6.91
C ILE A 96 -12.53 -5.66 6.30
N GLN A 97 -13.62 -6.32 5.89
CA GLN A 97 -13.52 -7.64 5.25
C GLN A 97 -12.84 -7.56 3.89
N LEU A 98 -13.17 -6.56 3.06
CA LEU A 98 -12.53 -6.33 1.77
C LEU A 98 -11.04 -6.01 1.93
N LEU A 99 -10.70 -5.16 2.90
CA LEU A 99 -9.32 -4.85 3.26
C LEU A 99 -8.54 -6.11 3.67
N LYS A 100 -9.12 -6.93 4.55
CA LYS A 100 -8.51 -8.19 4.98
C LYS A 100 -8.27 -9.12 3.80
N SER A 101 -9.30 -9.36 2.98
CA SER A 101 -9.18 -10.23 1.80
C SER A 101 -8.14 -9.73 0.81
N ALA A 102 -8.07 -8.41 0.57
CA ALA A 102 -7.08 -7.84 -0.34
C ALA A 102 -5.64 -8.01 0.18
N ILE A 103 -5.42 -7.78 1.47
CA ILE A 103 -4.12 -7.99 2.12
C ILE A 103 -3.74 -9.48 2.12
N ASP A 104 -4.66 -10.37 2.50
CA ASP A 104 -4.43 -11.82 2.51
C ASP A 104 -4.04 -12.32 1.11
N ASN A 105 -4.80 -11.93 0.07
CA ASN A 105 -4.50 -12.31 -1.31
C ASN A 105 -3.13 -11.80 -1.76
N TYR A 106 -2.81 -10.54 -1.47
CA TYR A 106 -1.51 -9.96 -1.80
C TYR A 106 -0.36 -10.74 -1.14
N LEU A 107 -0.49 -11.05 0.15
CA LEU A 107 0.55 -11.73 0.92
C LEU A 107 0.71 -13.21 0.51
N GLN A 108 -0.38 -13.90 0.16
CA GLN A 108 -0.33 -15.28 -0.33
C GLN A 108 0.40 -15.42 -1.67
N THR A 109 0.35 -14.39 -2.51
CA THR A 109 1.03 -14.36 -3.82
C THR A 109 2.23 -13.42 -3.83
N TYR A 110 2.72 -13.02 -2.65
CA TYR A 110 3.82 -12.09 -2.55
C TYR A 110 5.08 -12.70 -3.18
N ASN A 111 5.80 -11.89 -3.94
CA ASN A 111 7.12 -12.22 -4.45
C ASN A 111 7.91 -10.92 -4.54
N SER A 112 9.07 -10.89 -3.89
CA SER A 112 9.97 -9.73 -3.86
C SER A 112 10.44 -9.27 -5.26
N GLU A 113 10.48 -10.17 -6.25
CA GLU A 113 10.83 -9.86 -7.64
C GLU A 113 9.75 -9.04 -8.37
N ASN A 114 8.50 -9.09 -7.90
CA ASN A 114 7.37 -8.35 -8.48
C ASN A 114 7.26 -6.90 -7.95
N LEU A 115 8.09 -6.54 -6.96
CA LEU A 115 8.10 -5.21 -6.39
C LEU A 115 8.58 -4.18 -7.41
N ILE A 116 7.95 -3.01 -7.41
CA ILE A 116 8.45 -1.88 -8.16
C ILE A 116 9.66 -1.33 -7.42
N ASN A 117 10.78 -1.27 -8.15
CA ASN A 117 11.98 -0.59 -7.70
C ASN A 117 12.00 0.85 -8.23
N LEU A 118 12.08 1.82 -7.32
CA LEU A 118 12.20 3.25 -7.62
C LEU A 118 13.52 3.80 -7.08
N ASN A 119 14.14 4.68 -7.85
CA ASN A 119 15.24 5.52 -7.36
C ASN A 119 14.70 6.93 -7.11
N ILE A 120 14.54 7.30 -5.83
CA ILE A 120 14.09 8.66 -5.45
C ILE A 120 15.14 9.28 -4.56
N GLN A 121 15.72 10.40 -5.02
CA GLN A 121 16.79 11.13 -4.31
C GLN A 121 17.97 10.23 -3.92
N GLY A 122 18.36 9.28 -4.78
CA GLY A 122 19.45 8.35 -4.53
C GLY A 122 19.11 7.18 -3.60
N ASN A 123 17.87 7.06 -3.13
CA ASN A 123 17.40 5.92 -2.35
C ASN A 123 16.75 4.89 -3.28
N ASN A 124 17.15 3.64 -3.14
CA ASN A 124 16.49 2.50 -3.78
C ASN A 124 15.30 2.07 -2.92
N ILE A 125 14.10 2.10 -3.49
CA ILE A 125 12.85 1.90 -2.77
C ILE A 125 12.09 0.77 -3.44
N TYR A 126 11.67 -0.20 -2.63
CA TYR A 126 10.78 -1.26 -3.06
C TYR A 126 9.35 -0.94 -2.62
N SER A 127 8.42 -1.00 -3.55
CA SER A 127 7.02 -0.65 -3.29
C SER A 127 6.08 -1.45 -4.17
N ASP A 128 4.83 -1.55 -3.74
CA ASP A 128 3.75 -2.15 -4.53
C ASP A 128 2.40 -1.58 -4.13
N VAL A 129 1.36 -1.97 -4.88
CA VAL A 129 -0.02 -1.55 -4.66
C VAL A 129 -0.91 -2.75 -4.35
N ILE A 130 -1.65 -2.65 -3.24
CA ILE A 130 -2.74 -3.54 -2.86
C ILE A 130 -4.05 -2.84 -3.20
N TRP A 131 -4.83 -3.43 -4.11
CA TRP A 131 -6.07 -2.82 -4.57
C TRP A 131 -7.26 -3.31 -3.75
N ILE A 132 -8.10 -2.37 -3.31
CA ILE A 132 -9.40 -2.67 -2.70
C ILE A 132 -10.48 -2.18 -3.65
N GLY A 133 -11.34 -3.09 -4.08
CA GLY A 133 -12.43 -2.82 -5.02
C GLY A 133 -12.30 -3.64 -6.30
N ASN A 134 -13.30 -3.54 -7.17
CA ASN A 134 -13.32 -4.29 -8.42
C ASN A 134 -12.55 -3.54 -9.52
N LYS A 135 -11.81 -4.31 -10.33
CA LYS A 135 -11.42 -3.91 -11.68
C LYS A 135 -12.72 -3.81 -12.48
N LYS A 136 -12.99 -2.68 -13.14
CA LYS A 136 -14.16 -2.60 -14.02
C LYS A 136 -13.86 -3.27 -15.35
#